data_AF-A0A965GAZ5-F1
#
_entry.id   AF-A0A965GAZ5-F1
#
_cell.length_a   1.000
_cell.length_b   1.000
_cell.length_c   1.000
_cell.angle_alpha   90.00
_cell.angle_beta   90.00
_cell.angle_gamma   90.00
#
_symmetry.space_group_name_H-M   'P 1'
#
loop_
_entity.id
_entity.type
_entity.pdbx_description
1 polymer ?
#
loop_
_entity_poly.entity_id
_entity_poly.type
_entity_poly.pdbx_seq_one_letter_code
_entity_poly.pdbx_strand_id
1 'polypeptide(L)' 'KLLRKFLSNHLYENGLYCRSDDRGDPVVQLAPPLTIGQKEFDELEQTLRHSLSLAGEIFDLM' A
#
# COMPACT_ATOMS: atom_id res chain seq x y z
N LYS A 1 11.89 -2.61 -7.66
CA LYS A 1 11.18 -2.19 -8.91
C LYS A 1 9.65 -2.21 -8.73
N LEU A 2 9.07 -3.27 -8.17
CA LEU A 2 7.62 -3.40 -7.92
C LEU A 2 7.04 -2.24 -7.09
N LEU A 3 7.73 -1.84 -5.99
CA LEU A 3 7.35 -0.70 -5.15
C LEU A 3 7.17 0.59 -5.96
N ARG A 4 8.25 1.12 -6.54
CA ARG A 4 8.23 2.40 -7.27
C ARG A 4 7.40 2.38 -8.57
N LYS A 5 7.28 1.24 -9.26
CA LYS A 5 6.61 1.18 -10.56
C LYS A 5 5.11 0.90 -10.49
N PHE A 6 4.69 0.15 -9.48
CA PHE A 6 3.30 -0.29 -9.35
C PHE A 6 2.73 0.15 -8.01
N LEU A 7 3.27 -0.38 -6.91
CA LEU A 7 2.59 -0.33 -5.61
C LEU A 7 2.36 1.09 -5.10
N SER A 8 3.35 1.99 -5.22
CA SER A 8 3.19 3.38 -4.77
C SER A 8 2.11 4.14 -5.54
N ASN A 9 2.05 3.95 -6.87
CA ASN A 9 1.07 4.62 -7.72
C ASN A 9 -0.32 4.03 -7.49
N HIS A 10 -0.42 2.70 -7.43
CA HIS A 10 -1.68 2.00 -7.24
C HIS A 10 -2.34 2.34 -5.90
N LEU A 11 -1.56 2.39 -4.81
CA LEU A 11 -2.06 2.80 -3.50
C LEU A 11 -2.60 4.24 -3.55
N TYR A 12 -1.87 5.16 -4.20
CA TYR A 12 -2.29 6.54 -4.36
C TYR A 12 -3.58 6.69 -5.18
N GLU A 13 -3.69 5.98 -6.30
CA GLU A 13 -4.87 5.98 -7.18
C GLU A 13 -6.12 5.41 -6.48
N ASN A 14 -5.93 4.45 -5.56
CA ASN A 14 -7.00 3.90 -4.73
C ASN A 14 -7.28 4.73 -3.45
N GLY A 15 -6.73 5.95 -3.37
CA GLY A 15 -7.03 6.89 -2.28
C GLY A 15 -6.17 6.71 -1.02
N LEU A 16 -5.18 5.81 -1.05
CA LEU A 16 -4.28 5.60 0.08
C LEU A 16 -2.93 6.29 -0.13
N TYR A 17 -2.83 7.52 0.37
CA TYR A 17 -1.56 8.23 0.45
C TYR A 17 -0.68 7.64 1.55
N CYS A 18 0.46 7.09 1.17
CA CYS A 18 1.40 6.46 2.09
C CYS A 18 2.84 6.61 1.60
N ARG A 19 3.79 6.25 2.46
CA ARG A 19 5.21 6.22 2.09
C ARG A 19 5.65 4.78 1.82
N SER A 20 6.08 4.54 0.60
CA SER A 20 6.81 3.33 0.21
C SER A 20 8.33 3.59 0.27
N ASP A 21 9.10 2.73 0.93
CA ASP A 21 10.56 2.81 0.96
C ASP A 21 11.17 1.46 0.53
N ASP A 22 12.22 1.52 -0.28
CA ASP A 22 12.92 0.36 -0.85
C ASP A 22 14.44 0.39 -0.59
N ARG A 23 14.92 1.22 0.36
CA ARG A 23 16.35 1.36 0.70
C ARG A 23 16.91 0.23 1.57
N GLY A 24 16.14 -0.81 1.81
CA GLY A 24 16.46 -2.00 2.59
C GLY A 24 15.38 -3.06 2.34
N ASP A 25 14.85 -3.65 3.42
CA ASP A 25 13.64 -4.46 3.27
C ASP A 25 12.47 -3.56 2.82
N PRO A 26 11.67 -3.99 1.84
CA PRO A 26 10.58 -3.22 1.29
C PRO A 26 9.51 -2.95 2.36
N VAL A 27 9.15 -1.68 2.57
CA VAL A 27 8.13 -1.29 3.55
C VAL A 27 7.09 -0.33 2.97
N VAL A 28 5.85 -0.49 3.42
CA VAL A 28 4.76 0.49 3.26
C VAL A 28 4.48 1.07 4.64
N GLN A 29 4.75 2.36 4.81
CA GLN A 29 4.54 3.08 6.05
C GLN A 29 3.23 3.88 5.98
N LEU A 30 2.36 3.60 6.96
CA LEU A 30 1.12 4.33 7.20
C LEU A 30 1.30 5.27 8.39
N ALA A 31 0.72 6.46 8.30
CA ALA A 31 0.73 7.45 9.39
C ALA A 31 -0.65 8.13 9.50
N PRO A 32 -1.70 7.38 9.87
CA PRO A 32 -3.02 7.96 10.04
C PRO A 32 -3.07 8.93 11.24
N PRO A 33 -4.06 9.85 11.28
CA PRO A 33 -4.30 10.69 12.44
C PRO A 33 -4.60 9.85 13.70
N LEU A 34 -4.20 10.34 14.88
CA LEU A 34 -4.46 9.66 16.16
C LEU A 34 -5.96 9.55 16.51
N THR A 35 -6.80 10.35 15.86
CA THR A 35 -8.26 10.38 16.04
C THR A 35 -9.01 9.45 15.08
N ILE A 36 -8.29 8.70 14.24
CA ILE A 36 -8.89 7.78 13.26
C ILE A 36 -9.74 6.70 13.94
N GLY A 37 -10.85 6.30 13.33
CA GLY A 37 -11.77 5.29 13.85
C GLY A 37 -11.66 3.96 13.12
N GLN A 38 -12.46 3.00 13.57
CA GLN A 38 -12.51 1.64 12.99
C GLN A 38 -12.87 1.67 11.50
N LYS A 39 -13.82 2.53 11.11
CA LYS A 39 -14.26 2.62 9.72
C LYS A 39 -13.11 2.96 8.78
N GLU A 40 -12.31 3.95 9.12
CA GLU A 40 -11.17 4.34 8.29
C GLU A 40 -10.06 3.28 8.34
N PHE A 41 -9.87 2.56 9.46
CA PHE A 41 -8.96 1.41 9.48
C PHE A 41 -9.40 0.30 8.52
N ASP A 42 -10.71 0.02 8.42
CA ASP A 42 -11.23 -0.96 7.46
C ASP A 42 -10.96 -0.50 6.02
N GLU A 43 -11.13 0.78 5.72
CA GLU A 43 -10.81 1.36 4.40
C GLU A 43 -9.31 1.25 4.07
N LEU A 44 -8.43 1.55 5.03
CA LEU A 44 -6.98 1.39 4.90
C LEU A 44 -6.60 -0.07 4.62
N GLU A 45 -7.14 -0.98 5.44
CA GLU A 45 -6.87 -2.42 5.36
C GLU A 45 -7.30 -3.00 4.01
N GLN A 46 -8.52 -2.68 3.57
CA GLN A 46 -9.05 -3.19 2.30
C GLN A 46 -8.22 -2.69 1.11
N THR A 47 -7.83 -1.41 1.13
CA THR A 47 -7.00 -0.80 0.07
C THR A 47 -5.61 -1.43 0.01
N LEU A 48 -5.00 -1.65 1.18
CA LEU A 48 -3.70 -2.32 1.30
C LEU A 48 -3.77 -3.76 0.81
N ARG A 49 -4.76 -4.51 1.27
CA ARG A 49 -4.97 -5.91 0.86
C ARG A 49 -5.10 -6.01 -0.64
N HIS A 50 -5.97 -5.20 -1.24
CA HIS A 50 -6.19 -5.19 -2.68
C HIS A 50 -4.87 -4.93 -3.45
N SER A 51 -4.14 -3.88 -3.07
CA SER A 51 -2.91 -3.50 -3.77
C SER A 51 -1.78 -4.51 -3.57
N LEU A 52 -1.63 -5.10 -2.38
CA LEU A 52 -0.61 -6.09 -2.09
C LEU A 52 -0.91 -7.45 -2.74
N SER A 53 -2.17 -7.85 -2.82
CA SER A 53 -2.56 -9.07 -3.56
C SER A 53 -2.21 -8.98 -5.03
N LEU A 54 -2.57 -7.87 -5.70
CA LEU A 54 -2.19 -7.63 -7.09
C LEU A 54 -0.67 -7.55 -7.27
N ALA A 55 0.04 -6.91 -6.35
CA ALA A 55 1.50 -6.85 -6.39
C ALA A 55 2.12 -8.26 -6.28
N GLY A 56 1.54 -9.14 -5.47
CA GLY A 56 1.93 -10.55 -5.35
C GLY A 56 1.73 -11.31 -6.66
N GLU A 57 0.56 -11.19 -7.28
CA GLU A 57 0.27 -11.80 -8.58
C GLU A 57 1.25 -11.32 -9.67
N ILE A 58 1.52 -10.01 -9.72
CA ILE A 58 2.50 -9.45 -10.66
C ILE A 58 3.90 -9.99 -10.38
N PHE A 59 4.29 -10.13 -9.12
CA PHE A 59 5.59 -10.66 -8.74
C PHE A 59 5.77 -12.11 -9.16
N ASP A 60 4.74 -12.94 -9.00
CA ASP A 60 4.77 -14.36 -9.40
C ASP A 60 4.84 -14.55 -10.93
N LEU A 61 4.45 -13.53 -11.69
CA LEU A 61 4.52 -13.51 -13.17
C LEU A 61 5.85 -12.95 -13.72
N MET A 62 6.74 -12.43 -12.86
CA MET A 62 8.02 -11.82 -13.23
C MET A 62 9.21 -12.79 -13.08
#